data_AF-A0A1B6FHH1-F1
#
_entry.id   AF-A0A1B6FHH1-F1
#
_cell.length_a   1.000
_cell.length_b   1.000
_cell.length_c   1.000
_cell.angle_alpha   90.00
_cell.angle_beta   90.00
_cell.angle_gamma   90.00
#
_symmetry.space_group_name_H-M   'P 1'
#
loop_
_entity.id
_entity.type
_entity.pdbx_description
1 polymer ?
#
loop_
_entity_poly.entity_id
_entity_poly.type
_entity_poly.pdbx_seq_one_letter_code
_entity_poly.pdbx_strand_id
1 'polypeptide(L)'
;FVYALSVAIVKRHDTQGIVLPPQSETYPHLYINSRAIQKAQYYKQQGKKSAIVNSNTTGNYYGYPDHRSGQPFDSYNIQNQFSSKISYFSEDKNLNQLFAFQQINYPNWFNELKYGYKWQKRNGERFYYYLQQLLA
;
A
#
# COMPACT_ATOMS: atom_id res chain seq x y z
N PHE A 1 9.28 13.36 4.89
CA PHE A 1 8.58 14.57 4.41
C PHE A 1 7.13 14.28 4.02
N VAL A 2 6.86 13.54 2.94
CA VAL A 2 5.48 13.32 2.41
C VAL A 2 4.50 12.78 3.47
N TYR A 3 4.89 11.78 4.28
CA TYR A 3 4.07 11.33 5.41
C TYR A 3 3.64 12.46 6.36
N ALA A 4 4.60 13.24 6.86
CA ALA A 4 4.32 14.33 7.81
C ALA A 4 3.45 15.42 7.18
N LEU A 5 3.66 15.72 5.89
CA LEU A 5 2.83 16.65 5.14
C LEU A 5 1.38 16.14 5.01
N SER A 6 1.19 14.87 4.66
CA SER A 6 -0.15 14.27 4.56
C SER A 6 -0.88 14.29 5.90
N VAL A 7 -0.21 13.96 7.01
CA VAL A 7 -0.80 14.05 8.36
C VAL A 7 -1.14 15.49 8.72
N ALA A 8 -0.27 16.45 8.40
CA ALA A 8 -0.53 17.86 8.65
C ALA A 8 -1.75 18.37 7.88
N ILE A 9 -1.91 18.00 6.60
CA ILE A 9 -3.06 18.37 5.78
C ILE A 9 -4.37 17.80 6.35
N VAL A 10 -4.36 16.55 6.81
CA VAL A 10 -5.56 15.93 7.40
C VAL A 10 -5.92 16.56 8.76
N LYS A 11 -4.92 16.87 9.58
CA LYS A 11 -5.16 17.32 10.95
C LYS A 11 -5.47 18.82 11.03
N ARG A 12 -4.79 19.68 10.28
CA ARG A 12 -5.04 21.12 10.44
C ARG A 12 -6.44 21.51 9.98
N HIS A 13 -7.05 22.44 10.70
CA HIS A 13 -8.41 22.91 10.44
C HIS A 13 -8.51 23.77 9.18
N ASP A 14 -7.43 24.49 8.84
CA ASP A 14 -7.36 25.37 7.67
C ASP A 14 -7.24 24.61 6.34
N THR A 15 -6.76 23.35 6.39
CA THR A 15 -6.61 22.47 5.22
C THR A 15 -7.75 21.47 5.07
N GLN A 16 -8.83 21.63 5.84
CA GLN A 16 -10.03 20.78 5.70
C GLN A 16 -10.65 20.94 4.30
N GLY A 17 -10.94 19.81 3.65
CA GLY A 17 -11.46 19.78 2.29
C GLY A 17 -10.40 19.66 1.19
N ILE A 18 -9.11 19.78 1.54
CA ILE A 18 -8.04 19.45 0.59
C ILE A 18 -8.00 17.94 0.39
N VAL A 19 -8.12 17.51 -0.87
CA VAL A 19 -8.05 16.10 -1.25
C VAL A 19 -6.59 15.67 -1.37
N LEU A 20 -6.21 14.63 -0.62
CA LEU A 20 -4.89 14.02 -0.76
C LEU A 20 -4.85 13.11 -1.99
N PRO A 21 -3.73 13.13 -2.75
CA PRO A 21 -3.54 12.16 -3.80
C PRO A 21 -3.45 10.74 -3.22
N PRO A 22 -3.82 9.72 -4.01
CA PRO A 22 -3.57 8.32 -3.68
C PRO A 22 -2.14 8.05 -3.23
N GLN A 23 -1.96 7.26 -2.17
CA GLN A 23 -0.62 6.90 -1.73
C GLN A 23 0.16 6.11 -2.78
N SER A 24 -0.55 5.34 -3.58
CA SER A 24 0.03 4.58 -4.68
C SER A 24 0.62 5.44 -5.80
N GLU A 25 0.21 6.71 -5.90
CA GLU A 25 0.81 7.68 -6.83
C GLU A 25 1.98 8.43 -6.20
N THR A 26 1.91 8.71 -4.90
CA THR A 26 2.99 9.39 -4.17
C THR A 26 4.15 8.45 -3.83
N TYR A 27 3.88 7.18 -3.59
CA TYR A 27 4.85 6.13 -3.24
C TYR A 27 4.69 4.87 -4.10
N PRO A 28 4.86 4.96 -5.44
CA PRO A 28 4.59 3.85 -6.35
C PRO A 28 5.43 2.61 -6.05
N HIS A 29 6.64 2.78 -5.49
CA HIS A 29 7.55 1.69 -5.15
C HIS A 29 7.05 0.78 -4.02
N LEU A 30 6.05 1.20 -3.23
CA LEU A 30 5.45 0.37 -2.18
C LEU A 30 4.27 -0.46 -2.68
N TYR A 31 3.69 -0.09 -3.83
CA TYR A 31 2.47 -0.69 -4.38
C TYR A 31 2.70 -1.46 -5.69
N ILE A 32 3.92 -1.44 -6.21
CA ILE A 32 4.29 -2.02 -7.51
C ILE A 32 5.41 -3.03 -7.30
N ASN A 33 5.34 -4.15 -8.03
CA ASN A 33 6.36 -5.19 -7.96
C ASN A 33 7.73 -4.67 -8.46
N SER A 34 8.81 -5.09 -7.80
CA SER A 34 10.18 -4.73 -8.17
C SER A 34 10.51 -5.05 -9.64
N ARG A 35 9.97 -6.14 -10.21
CA ARG A 35 10.14 -6.49 -11.63
C ARG A 35 9.56 -5.43 -12.57
N ALA A 36 8.39 -4.89 -12.24
CA ALA A 36 7.78 -3.82 -13.02
C ALA A 36 8.57 -2.51 -12.89
N ILE A 37 9.08 -2.20 -11.70
CA ILE A 37 9.95 -1.03 -11.47
C ILE A 37 11.23 -1.14 -12.29
N GLN A 38 11.92 -2.28 -12.25
CA GLN A 38 13.14 -2.52 -13.03
C GLN A 38 12.88 -2.41 -14.54
N LYS A 39 11.76 -2.97 -15.03
CA LYS A 39 11.38 -2.87 -16.44
C LYS A 39 11.08 -1.43 -16.85
N ALA A 40 10.43 -0.64 -15.99
CA ALA A 40 10.20 0.78 -16.22
C ALA A 40 11.52 1.57 -16.27
N GLN A 41 12.44 1.28 -15.34
CA GLN A 41 13.78 1.88 -15.31
C GLN A 41 14.58 1.54 -16.58
N TYR A 42 14.53 0.29 -17.04
CA TYR A 42 15.17 -0.14 -18.28
C TYR A 42 14.65 0.66 -19.49
N TYR A 43 13.33 0.80 -19.63
CA TYR A 43 12.76 1.63 -20.71
C TYR A 43 13.15 3.11 -20.60
N LYS A 44 13.26 3.64 -19.38
CA LYS A 44 13.72 5.01 -19.15
C LYS A 44 15.17 5.21 -19.60
N GLN A 45 16.05 4.26 -19.30
CA GLN A 45 17.46 4.29 -19.72
C GLN A 45 17.61 4.20 -21.24
N GLN A 46 16.71 3.49 -21.93
CA GLN A 46 16.64 3.43 -23.39
C GLN A 46 16.12 4.73 -24.05
N GLY A 47 15.80 5.76 -23.27
CA GLY A 47 15.27 7.02 -23.80
C GLY A 47 13.80 6.98 -24.22
N LYS A 48 13.05 5.92 -23.88
CA LYS A 48 11.60 5.87 -24.15
C LYS A 48 10.87 6.88 -23.26
N LYS A 49 10.07 7.75 -23.88
CA LYS A 49 9.28 8.78 -23.18
C LYS A 49 8.00 8.22 -22.53
N SER A 50 7.45 7.15 -23.09
CA SER A 50 6.28 6.46 -22.56
C SER A 50 6.45 4.96 -22.77
N ALA A 51 6.07 4.18 -21.76
CA ALA A 51 6.04 2.72 -21.82
C ALA A 51 4.94 2.20 -20.89
N ILE A 52 4.15 1.25 -21.37
CA ILE A 52 3.18 0.54 -20.54
C ILE A 52 3.91 -0.65 -19.90
N VAL A 53 3.91 -0.69 -18.57
CA VAL A 53 4.50 -1.78 -17.80
C VAL A 53 3.42 -2.40 -16.94
N ASN A 54 3.12 -3.67 -17.21
CA ASN A 54 2.17 -4.43 -16.42
C ASN A 54 2.87 -4.91 -15.13
N SER A 55 2.22 -4.66 -13.99
CA SER A 55 2.62 -5.19 -12.69
C SER A 55 1.56 -6.18 -12.24
N ASN A 56 1.93 -7.45 -12.12
CA ASN A 56 1.05 -8.49 -11.58
C ASN A 56 1.36 -8.72 -10.09
N THR A 57 0.42 -9.36 -9.40
CA THR A 57 0.65 -9.80 -8.02
C THR A 57 1.75 -10.85 -7.98
N THR A 58 2.49 -10.92 -6.87
CA THR A 58 3.55 -11.90 -6.67
C THR A 58 3.03 -13.33 -6.84
N GLY A 59 1.82 -13.61 -6.36
CA GLY A 59 1.26 -14.95 -6.47
C GLY A 59 0.96 -15.40 -7.90
N ASN A 60 0.74 -14.46 -8.83
CA ASN A 60 0.62 -14.79 -10.25
C ASN A 60 1.98 -15.26 -10.83
N TYR A 61 3.10 -14.72 -10.33
CA TYR A 61 4.45 -15.16 -10.70
C TYR A 61 4.87 -16.48 -10.05
N TYR A 62 4.30 -16.84 -8.90
CA TYR A 62 4.55 -18.13 -8.23
C TYR A 62 3.57 -19.24 -8.69
N GLY A 63 2.37 -18.88 -9.16
CA GLY A 63 1.32 -19.80 -9.59
C GLY A 63 1.38 -20.24 -11.06
N TYR A 64 2.01 -19.43 -11.93
CA TYR A 64 2.30 -19.83 -13.31
C TYR A 64 3.81 -20.02 -13.46
N PRO A 65 4.30 -21.27 -13.63
CA PRO A 65 5.65 -21.46 -14.13
C PRO A 65 5.66 -20.84 -15.52
N ASP A 66 6.48 -19.81 -15.73
CA ASP A 66 6.75 -19.32 -17.07
C ASP A 66 7.36 -20.52 -17.83
N HIS A 67 6.62 -21.11 -18.78
CA HIS A 67 7.05 -22.32 -19.51
C HIS A 67 8.35 -22.11 -20.29
N ARG A 68 8.91 -20.89 -20.30
CA ARG A 68 10.14 -20.50 -21.01
C ARG A 68 11.34 -20.24 -20.10
N SER A 69 11.14 -20.08 -18.80
CA SER A 69 12.24 -19.91 -17.84
C SER A 69 11.97 -20.81 -16.66
N GLY A 70 12.36 -22.07 -16.81
CA GLY A 70 12.27 -23.05 -15.73
C GLY A 70 12.86 -22.48 -14.44
N GLN A 71 12.26 -22.90 -13.34
CA GLN A 71 12.48 -22.53 -11.94
C GLN A 71 11.50 -21.48 -11.40
N PRO A 72 10.45 -21.93 -10.67
CA PRO A 72 9.76 -21.07 -9.72
C PRO A 72 10.78 -20.65 -8.67
N PHE A 73 10.98 -19.34 -8.51
CA PHE A 73 12.03 -18.78 -7.64
C PHE A 73 11.90 -19.21 -6.16
N ASP A 74 10.76 -19.76 -5.72
CA ASP A 74 10.60 -20.34 -4.37
C ASP A 74 9.65 -21.54 -4.34
N SER A 75 9.94 -22.60 -5.11
CA SER A 75 9.07 -23.79 -5.14
C SER A 75 9.15 -24.68 -3.88
N TYR A 76 10.02 -24.37 -2.91
CA TYR A 76 10.29 -25.20 -1.73
C TYR A 76 9.58 -24.78 -0.43
N ASN A 77 8.89 -23.63 -0.41
CA ASN A 77 8.14 -23.17 0.76
C ASN A 77 6.64 -23.34 0.55
N ILE A 78 6.09 -24.44 1.07
CA ILE A 78 4.64 -24.73 1.05
C ILE A 78 3.82 -23.57 1.65
N GLN A 79 4.37 -22.87 2.66
CA GLN A 79 3.78 -21.68 3.28
C GLN A 79 3.59 -20.51 2.28
N ASN A 80 4.51 -20.36 1.33
CA ASN A 80 4.46 -19.33 0.29
C ASN A 80 3.39 -19.67 -0.77
N GLN A 81 3.04 -20.94 -0.95
CA GLN A 81 2.01 -21.36 -1.90
C GLN A 81 0.57 -21.08 -1.43
N PHE A 82 0.31 -21.09 -0.12
CA PHE A 82 -0.99 -20.67 0.39
C PHE A 82 -1.14 -19.16 0.38
N SER A 83 -0.08 -18.44 0.76
CA SER A 83 -0.04 -16.98 0.76
C SER A 83 -0.11 -16.39 -0.65
N SER A 84 0.43 -17.08 -1.66
CA SER A 84 0.34 -16.65 -3.06
C SER A 84 -1.08 -16.69 -3.61
N LYS A 85 -1.94 -17.61 -3.15
CA LYS A 85 -3.34 -17.71 -3.59
C LYS A 85 -4.17 -16.50 -3.19
N ILE A 86 -3.86 -15.87 -2.06
CA ILE A 86 -4.53 -14.65 -1.59
C ILE A 86 -3.82 -13.37 -2.01
N SER A 87 -2.75 -13.46 -2.82
CA SER A 87 -1.95 -12.30 -3.25
C SER A 87 -2.77 -11.22 -3.97
N TYR A 88 -3.82 -11.61 -4.71
CA TYR A 88 -4.71 -10.64 -5.35
C TYR A 88 -5.43 -9.74 -4.34
N PHE A 89 -5.66 -10.22 -3.12
CA PHE A 89 -6.29 -9.48 -2.04
C PHE A 89 -5.24 -8.77 -1.18
N SER A 90 -4.21 -9.48 -0.71
CA SER A 90 -3.19 -8.91 0.17
C SER A 90 -2.32 -7.86 -0.51
N GLU A 91 -2.11 -7.96 -1.83
CA GLU A 91 -1.37 -6.98 -2.63
C GLU A 91 -2.30 -6.03 -3.39
N ASP A 92 -3.62 -6.07 -3.13
CA ASP A 92 -4.52 -5.13 -3.76
C ASP A 92 -4.11 -3.69 -3.43
N LYS A 93 -4.04 -2.87 -4.47
CA LYS A 93 -3.60 -1.47 -4.38
C LYS A 93 -4.52 -0.66 -3.48
N ASN A 94 -5.83 -0.84 -3.61
CA ASN A 94 -6.82 -0.04 -2.91
C ASN A 94 -6.94 -0.47 -1.44
N LEU A 95 -6.87 -1.77 -1.16
CA LEU A 95 -6.90 -2.29 0.20
C LEU A 95 -5.70 -1.81 1.02
N ASN A 96 -4.49 -1.90 0.47
CA ASN A 96 -3.30 -1.38 1.11
C ASN A 96 -3.37 0.15 1.32
N GLN A 97 -3.91 0.86 0.32
CA GLN A 97 -4.08 2.31 0.40
C GLN A 97 -5.13 2.71 1.46
N LEU A 98 -6.20 1.94 1.62
CA LEU A 98 -7.21 2.13 2.68
C LEU A 98 -6.56 2.04 4.06
N PHE A 99 -5.74 1.01 4.29
CA PHE A 99 -5.01 0.84 5.55
C PHE A 99 -4.06 2.01 5.83
N ALA A 100 -3.36 2.46 4.80
CA ALA A 100 -2.42 3.55 4.95
C ALA A 100 -3.11 4.91 5.19
N PHE A 101 -4.29 5.15 4.61
CA PHE A 101 -5.11 6.32 4.95
C PHE A 101 -5.62 6.28 6.39
N GLN A 102 -5.97 5.11 6.90
CA GLN A 102 -6.35 4.96 8.31
C GLN A 102 -5.22 5.42 9.25
N GLN A 103 -3.97 5.08 8.93
CA GLN A 103 -2.78 5.51 9.70
C GLN A 103 -2.47 7.01 9.57
N ILE A 104 -2.76 7.63 8.43
CA ILE A 104 -2.63 9.09 8.27
C ILE A 104 -3.72 9.81 9.09
N ASN A 105 -4.95 9.30 9.04
CA ASN A 105 -6.08 9.89 9.74
C ASN A 105 -5.96 9.71 11.26
N TYR A 106 -5.46 8.57 11.72
CA TYR A 106 -5.34 8.23 13.14
C TYR A 106 -3.94 7.69 13.44
N PRO A 107 -2.92 8.56 13.47
CA PRO A 107 -1.56 8.13 13.79
C PRO A 107 -1.47 7.72 15.25
N ASN A 108 -0.88 6.55 15.52
CA ASN A 108 -0.75 6.01 16.88
C ASN A 108 0.05 6.93 17.84
N TRP A 109 0.96 7.75 17.30
CA TRP A 109 1.79 8.67 18.06
C TRP A 109 1.14 10.06 18.30
N PHE A 110 0.00 10.36 17.67
CA PHE A 110 -0.61 11.68 17.72
C PHE A 110 -1.54 11.83 18.93
N ASN A 111 -1.28 12.82 19.78
CA ASN A 111 -2.12 13.12 20.94
C ASN A 111 -3.23 14.11 20.58
N GLU A 112 -4.44 13.60 20.39
CA GLU A 112 -5.61 14.37 19.98
C GLU A 112 -6.12 15.37 21.05
N LEU A 113 -6.01 15.06 22.35
CA LEU A 113 -6.41 15.96 23.45
C LEU A 113 -5.58 17.23 23.44
N LYS A 114 -4.26 17.12 23.22
CA LYS A 114 -3.34 18.27 23.22
C LYS A 114 -3.74 19.32 22.18
N TYR A 115 -4.37 18.89 21.09
CA TYR A 115 -4.77 19.75 19.98
C TYR A 115 -6.28 20.01 19.94
N GLY A 116 -6.99 19.79 21.05
CA GLY A 116 -8.40 20.20 21.21
C GLY A 116 -9.42 19.27 20.57
N TYR A 117 -9.04 18.07 20.12
CA TYR A 117 -9.99 17.10 19.59
C TYR A 117 -10.75 16.41 20.74
N LYS A 118 -12.08 16.54 20.73
CA LYS A 118 -12.97 16.06 21.79
C LYS A 118 -13.08 14.52 21.88
N TRP A 119 -12.63 13.79 20.86
CA TRP A 119 -12.96 12.38 20.66
C TRP A 119 -11.87 11.37 21.06
N GLN A 120 -10.77 11.78 21.70
CA GLN A 120 -9.66 10.86 22.00
C GLN A 120 -10.06 9.64 22.83
N LYS A 121 -11.06 9.77 23.71
CA LYS A 121 -11.51 8.66 24.58
C LYS A 121 -11.99 7.43 23.79
N ARG A 122 -12.28 7.57 22.48
CA ARG A 122 -12.74 6.48 21.60
C ARG A 122 -11.68 5.99 20.61
N ASN A 123 -10.42 6.42 20.73
CA ASN A 123 -9.38 6.02 19.78
C ASN A 123 -9.09 4.51 19.83
N GLY A 124 -9.07 3.93 21.04
CA GLY A 124 -8.93 2.48 21.21
C GLY A 124 -10.10 1.69 20.63
N GLU A 125 -11.33 2.17 20.85
CA GLU A 125 -12.55 1.60 20.31
C GLU A 125 -12.54 1.62 18.77
N ARG A 126 -12.21 2.76 18.15
CA ARG A 126 -12.10 2.89 16.68
C ARG A 126 -11.00 2.00 16.11
N PHE A 127 -9.85 1.90 16.78
CA PHE A 127 -8.76 1.03 16.37
C PHE A 127 -9.20 -0.43 16.37
N TYR A 128 -9.83 -0.88 17.46
CA TYR A 128 -10.37 -2.22 17.58
C TYR A 128 -11.42 -2.51 16.50
N TYR A 129 -12.42 -1.64 16.32
CA TYR A 129 -13.45 -1.81 15.30
C TYR A 129 -12.88 -1.88 13.89
N TYR A 130 -11.90 -1.03 13.56
CA TYR A 130 -11.28 -1.05 12.23
C TYR A 130 -10.58 -2.39 11.96
N LEU A 131 -9.78 -2.87 12.91
CA LEU A 131 -9.09 -4.16 12.77
C LEU A 131 -10.08 -5.33 12.74
N GLN A 132 -11.11 -5.29 13.58
CA GLN A 132 -12.15 -6.32 13.58
C GLN A 132 -12.84 -6.39 12.21
N GLN A 133 -13.20 -5.26 11.60
CA GLN A 133 -13.84 -5.24 10.28
C GLN A 133 -12.90 -5.64 9.14
N LEU A 134 -11.59 -5.39 9.28
CA LEU A 134 -10.60 -5.77 8.29
C LEU A 134 -10.30 -7.29 8.31
N LEU A 135 -10.39 -7.92 9.48
CA LEU A 135 -10.06 -9.33 9.69
C LEU A 135 -11.26 -10.27 9.68
N ALA A 136 -12.48 -9.74 9.83
CA ALA A 136 -13.73 -10.50 9.82
C ALA A 136 -13.99 -11.18 8.46
#